data_AF-A0A960MIT2-F1
#
_entry.id   AF-A0A960MIT2-F1
#
_cell.length_a   1.000
_cell.length_b   1.000
_cell.length_c   1.000
_cell.angle_alpha   90.00
_cell.angle_beta   90.00
_cell.angle_gamma   90.00
#
_symmetry.space_group_name_H-M   'P 1'
#
loop_
_entity.id
_entity.type
_entity.pdbx_description
1 polymer ?
#
loop_
_entity_poly.entity_id
_entity_poly.type
_entity_poly.pdbx_seq_one_letter_code
_entity_poly.pdbx_strand_id
1 'polypeptide(L)'
;MFDKNGKSRRVFYNETDATMHVEIGPDGWIYLSERDRILRVKDSDGDGKADVSEDLAVLETEADYPHNGLSGMAWHPDGSLVFSLGENFFKDWTLTGKDGRTVKGRGEGGVFVCTADGRELRRIARGFWNPFGLLVRPDGEMFAAENDPGSSPPCRLLNIIEGADYGYQRAYGGAAYHPFVAWNGELRGTLGMVHRSGEGPCAIVQLGGGVMIPSWSEHRIDYYPLHRQGAGYTSEQIPLLRGSDFFRPVCMAPGPDGAFYLTDWVFSSYPIHGRGRLWKLEIDRDAAKWIQEGPEPMNEAATLAKELRSGNSAATDSQLFEYSKGGDPYLSDAALTALARRGQSWTPESLRDLSDGDRVWALVALRRVDLNDPK
;
A
#
# COMPACT_ATOMS: atom_id res chain seq x y z
N MET A 1 -2.71 -20.96 -15.49
CA MET A 1 -3.90 -20.34 -16.12
C MET A 1 -3.95 -20.81 -17.56
N PHE A 2 -5.01 -21.54 -17.93
CA PHE A 2 -5.15 -22.11 -19.26
C PHE A 2 -6.14 -21.28 -20.10
N ASP A 3 -5.98 -21.25 -21.42
CA ASP A 3 -6.95 -20.71 -22.35
C ASP A 3 -8.20 -21.60 -22.44
N LYS A 4 -9.17 -21.21 -23.28
CA LYS A 4 -10.40 -21.99 -23.53
C LYS A 4 -10.17 -23.44 -24.01
N ASN A 5 -8.95 -23.77 -24.45
CA ASN A 5 -8.54 -25.08 -24.95
C ASN A 5 -7.64 -25.84 -23.96
N GLY A 6 -7.44 -25.35 -22.74
CA GLY A 6 -6.57 -26.01 -21.77
C GLY A 6 -5.07 -25.82 -22.04
N LYS A 7 -4.66 -24.87 -22.89
CA LYS A 7 -3.24 -24.52 -23.13
C LYS A 7 -2.81 -23.36 -22.26
N SER A 8 -1.51 -23.25 -21.95
CA SER A 8 -0.97 -22.12 -21.18
C SER A 8 -1.44 -20.79 -21.75
N ARG A 9 -2.13 -19.97 -20.96
CA ARG A 9 -2.51 -18.61 -21.35
C ARG A 9 -1.25 -17.75 -21.45
N ARG A 10 -1.05 -17.12 -22.60
CA ARG A 10 0.02 -16.18 -22.88
C ARG A 10 -0.60 -14.94 -23.51
N VAL A 11 -0.20 -13.76 -23.04
CA VAL A 11 -0.58 -12.49 -23.66
C VAL A 11 0.72 -11.71 -23.84
N PHE A 12 1.10 -11.46 -25.09
CA PHE A 12 2.23 -10.61 -25.43
C PHE A 12 1.75 -9.17 -25.60
N TYR A 13 2.42 -8.25 -24.90
CA TYR A 13 2.19 -6.82 -25.00
C TYR A 13 3.52 -6.10 -24.72
N ASN A 14 3.90 -5.16 -25.58
CA ASN A 14 5.18 -4.43 -25.52
C ASN A 14 5.03 -2.94 -25.83
N GLU A 15 3.84 -2.38 -25.62
CA GLU A 15 3.52 -0.97 -25.84
C GLU A 15 3.52 -0.18 -24.53
N THR A 16 4.38 -0.58 -23.59
CA THR A 16 4.62 0.12 -22.33
C THR A 16 6.04 0.70 -22.28
N ASP A 17 6.19 1.79 -21.54
CA ASP A 17 7.44 2.35 -21.07
C ASP A 17 7.59 2.10 -19.56
N ALA A 18 8.75 1.58 -19.16
CA ALA A 18 9.09 1.29 -17.77
C ALA A 18 7.93 0.66 -16.96
N THR A 19 7.44 -0.52 -17.36
CA THR A 19 6.37 -1.22 -16.61
C THR A 19 6.80 -1.52 -15.18
N MET A 20 6.01 -1.02 -14.22
CA MET A 20 6.30 -1.09 -12.79
C MET A 20 5.66 -2.30 -12.10
N HIS A 21 4.50 -2.76 -12.58
CA HIS A 21 3.81 -3.90 -11.99
C HIS A 21 2.91 -4.63 -13.00
N VAL A 22 2.63 -5.91 -12.72
CA VAL A 22 1.73 -6.75 -13.51
C VAL A 22 0.82 -7.55 -12.57
N GLU A 23 -0.48 -7.54 -12.85
CA GLU A 23 -1.48 -8.29 -12.11
C GLU A 23 -2.40 -9.07 -13.04
N ILE A 24 -2.76 -10.29 -12.63
CA ILE A 24 -3.74 -11.08 -13.37
C ILE A 24 -5.12 -10.70 -12.85
N GLY A 25 -5.98 -10.23 -13.74
CA GLY A 25 -7.35 -9.85 -13.37
C GLY A 25 -8.42 -10.83 -13.84
N PRO A 26 -9.68 -10.52 -13.53
CA PRO A 26 -10.83 -11.32 -13.95
C PRO A 26 -10.97 -11.36 -15.48
N ASP A 27 -11.72 -12.35 -15.96
CA ASP A 27 -12.19 -12.44 -17.36
C ASP A 27 -11.10 -12.34 -18.44
N GLY A 28 -9.90 -12.81 -18.14
CA GLY A 28 -8.85 -12.84 -19.15
C GLY A 28 -8.13 -11.49 -19.36
N TRP A 29 -8.31 -10.53 -18.46
CA TRP A 29 -7.53 -9.29 -18.47
C TRP A 29 -6.17 -9.46 -17.78
N ILE A 30 -5.19 -8.65 -18.19
CA ILE A 30 -3.90 -8.45 -17.54
C ILE A 30 -3.79 -6.96 -17.22
N TYR A 31 -3.50 -6.63 -15.98
CA TYR A 31 -3.40 -5.26 -15.49
C TYR A 31 -1.92 -4.91 -15.41
N LEU A 32 -1.60 -3.69 -15.80
CA LEU A 32 -0.24 -3.18 -15.87
C LEU A 32 -0.20 -1.81 -15.19
N SER A 33 0.90 -1.52 -14.52
CA SER A 33 1.21 -0.17 -14.06
C SER A 33 2.40 0.35 -14.83
N GLU A 34 2.28 1.57 -15.34
CA GLU A 34 3.39 2.42 -15.76
C GLU A 34 3.50 3.58 -14.76
N ARG A 35 4.47 4.47 -14.93
CA ARG A 35 4.60 5.63 -14.05
C ARG A 35 3.33 6.48 -14.03
N ASP A 36 2.73 6.71 -15.20
CA ASP A 36 1.68 7.70 -15.44
C ASP A 36 0.30 7.08 -15.70
N ARG A 37 0.16 5.76 -15.73
CA ARG A 37 -1.16 5.13 -15.82
C ARG A 37 -1.23 3.71 -15.25
N ILE A 38 -2.43 3.36 -14.80
CA ILE A 38 -2.89 1.98 -14.67
C ILE A 38 -3.66 1.64 -15.93
N LEU A 39 -3.29 0.55 -16.59
CA LEU A 39 -3.99 0.06 -17.79
C LEU A 39 -4.30 -1.44 -17.66
N ARG A 40 -5.20 -1.93 -18.51
CA ARG A 40 -5.42 -3.36 -18.70
C ARG A 40 -5.42 -3.74 -20.17
N VAL A 41 -4.91 -4.93 -20.44
CA VAL A 41 -4.82 -5.50 -21.78
C VAL A 41 -5.46 -6.88 -21.84
N LYS A 42 -5.96 -7.25 -23.01
CA LYS A 42 -6.59 -8.55 -23.25
C LYS A 42 -6.27 -9.04 -24.66
N ASP A 43 -6.09 -10.35 -24.74
CA ASP A 43 -6.09 -11.12 -25.98
C ASP A 43 -7.52 -11.66 -26.16
N SER A 44 -8.29 -11.05 -27.07
CA SER A 44 -9.70 -11.37 -27.27
C SER A 44 -9.92 -12.51 -28.27
N ASP A 45 -8.97 -12.76 -29.17
CA ASP A 45 -9.07 -13.77 -30.23
C ASP A 45 -8.30 -15.08 -29.94
N GLY A 46 -7.37 -15.05 -28.99
CA GLY A 46 -6.58 -16.19 -28.52
C GLY A 46 -5.30 -16.43 -29.33
N ASP A 47 -4.78 -15.44 -30.07
CA ASP A 47 -3.53 -15.56 -30.84
C ASP A 47 -2.26 -15.43 -29.97
N GLY A 48 -2.43 -15.10 -28.70
CA GLY A 48 -1.36 -14.92 -27.73
C GLY A 48 -0.81 -13.50 -27.64
N LYS A 49 -1.43 -12.51 -28.30
CA LYS A 49 -1.09 -11.09 -28.27
C LYS A 49 -2.29 -10.28 -27.80
N ALA A 50 -2.04 -9.20 -27.06
CA ALA A 50 -3.13 -8.31 -26.70
C ALA A 50 -3.63 -7.54 -27.93
N ASP A 51 -4.95 -7.50 -28.10
CA ASP A 51 -5.67 -6.77 -29.15
C ASP A 51 -6.60 -5.68 -28.59
N VAL A 52 -6.83 -5.69 -27.27
CA VAL A 52 -7.57 -4.66 -26.54
C VAL A 52 -6.70 -4.09 -25.42
N SER A 53 -6.66 -2.76 -25.32
CA SER A 53 -5.99 -2.01 -24.26
C SER A 53 -6.90 -0.90 -23.76
N GLU A 54 -6.96 -0.73 -22.44
CA GLU A 54 -7.78 0.29 -21.79
C GLU A 54 -7.04 0.94 -20.61
N ASP A 55 -6.96 2.27 -20.61
CA ASP A 55 -6.50 3.03 -19.45
C ASP A 55 -7.60 3.08 -18.39
N LEU A 56 -7.22 2.81 -17.14
CA LEU A 56 -8.11 2.75 -15.98
C LEU A 56 -7.95 3.97 -15.08
N ALA A 57 -6.72 4.45 -14.92
CA ALA A 57 -6.39 5.67 -14.21
C ALA A 57 -5.16 6.32 -14.86
N VAL A 58 -5.22 7.62 -15.13
CA VAL A 58 -4.13 8.38 -15.77
C VAL A 58 -3.67 9.50 -14.84
N LEU A 59 -2.36 9.59 -14.63
CA LEU A 59 -1.68 10.54 -13.77
C LEU A 59 -1.08 11.68 -14.61
N GLU A 60 -1.56 12.88 -14.39
CA GLU A 60 -1.01 14.11 -14.96
C GLU A 60 -0.13 14.79 -13.91
N THR A 61 1.15 15.02 -14.21
CA THR A 61 2.13 15.65 -13.32
C THR A 61 3.33 16.18 -14.12
N GLU A 62 4.00 17.23 -13.61
CA GLU A 62 5.28 17.70 -14.18
C GLU A 62 6.47 16.82 -13.76
N ALA A 63 6.32 16.01 -12.71
CA ALA A 63 7.39 15.12 -12.24
C ALA A 63 7.58 13.95 -13.22
N ASP A 64 8.82 13.54 -13.45
CA ASP A 64 9.18 12.55 -14.48
C ASP A 64 10.06 11.41 -13.95
N TYR A 65 10.37 11.38 -12.65
CA TYR A 65 11.19 10.33 -12.08
C TYR A 65 10.47 8.97 -12.14
N PRO A 66 11.04 7.93 -12.77
CA PRO A 66 10.31 6.70 -13.10
C PRO A 66 9.69 5.98 -11.90
N HIS A 67 10.32 6.07 -10.72
CA HIS A 67 9.97 5.23 -9.57
C HIS A 67 9.00 5.89 -8.58
N ASN A 68 8.58 7.14 -8.80
CA ASN A 68 7.66 7.85 -7.89
C ASN A 68 6.29 8.15 -8.52
N GLY A 69 5.88 7.30 -9.45
CA GLY A 69 4.56 7.29 -10.07
C GLY A 69 3.68 6.17 -9.53
N LEU A 70 2.80 5.68 -10.39
CA LEU A 70 1.96 4.53 -10.12
C LEU A 70 2.79 3.24 -10.09
N SER A 71 2.52 2.34 -9.14
CA SER A 71 3.32 1.12 -8.96
C SER A 71 2.50 -0.11 -8.54
N GLY A 72 2.59 -0.51 -7.27
CA GLY A 72 1.98 -1.72 -6.74
C GLY A 72 0.48 -1.77 -7.01
N MET A 73 -0.02 -2.96 -7.34
CA MET A 73 -1.44 -3.25 -7.50
C MET A 73 -1.77 -4.52 -6.72
N ALA A 74 -2.99 -4.62 -6.20
CA ALA A 74 -3.48 -5.83 -5.58
C ALA A 74 -5.01 -5.87 -5.66
N TRP A 75 -5.57 -7.09 -5.77
CA TRP A 75 -7.02 -7.28 -5.78
C TRP A 75 -7.56 -7.37 -4.36
N HIS A 76 -8.57 -6.55 -4.07
CA HIS A 76 -9.33 -6.70 -2.85
C HIS A 76 -10.39 -7.81 -3.02
N PRO A 77 -10.76 -8.57 -1.96
CA PRO A 77 -11.74 -9.66 -2.05
C PRO A 77 -13.12 -9.28 -2.59
N ASP A 78 -13.48 -7.99 -2.57
CA ASP A 78 -14.72 -7.48 -3.16
C ASP A 78 -14.64 -7.25 -4.68
N GLY A 79 -13.50 -7.52 -5.31
CA GLY A 79 -13.27 -7.34 -6.75
C GLY A 79 -12.79 -5.95 -7.16
N SER A 80 -12.54 -5.05 -6.21
CA SER A 80 -11.90 -3.77 -6.49
C SER A 80 -10.39 -3.89 -6.65
N LEU A 81 -9.82 -3.02 -7.49
CA LEU A 81 -8.38 -2.91 -7.71
C LEU A 81 -7.81 -1.84 -6.78
N VAL A 82 -6.89 -2.24 -5.92
CA VAL A 82 -6.12 -1.33 -5.05
C VAL A 82 -4.77 -1.07 -5.71
N PHE A 83 -4.33 0.18 -5.74
CA PHE A 83 -3.03 0.54 -6.32
C PHE A 83 -2.39 1.75 -5.64
N SER A 84 -1.08 1.91 -5.79
CA SER A 84 -0.29 2.95 -5.13
C SER A 84 0.28 4.01 -6.08
N LEU A 85 0.51 5.20 -5.53
CA LEU A 85 1.23 6.32 -6.15
C LEU A 85 2.34 6.79 -5.18
N GLY A 86 3.56 6.94 -5.69
CA GLY A 86 4.66 7.58 -4.95
C GLY A 86 4.54 9.12 -4.86
N GLU A 87 5.39 9.73 -4.06
CA GLU A 87 5.45 11.18 -3.90
C GLU A 87 6.02 11.86 -5.14
N ASN A 88 5.38 12.92 -5.61
CA ASN A 88 5.68 13.53 -6.90
C ASN A 88 6.59 14.78 -6.79
N PHE A 89 7.63 14.75 -5.95
CA PHE A 89 8.58 15.87 -5.77
C PHE A 89 7.93 17.23 -5.49
N PHE A 90 6.82 17.23 -4.74
CA PHE A 90 6.06 18.44 -4.43
C PHE A 90 5.49 19.17 -5.67
N LYS A 91 5.31 18.44 -6.77
CA LYS A 91 4.58 18.88 -7.96
C LYS A 91 3.11 18.51 -7.83
N ASP A 92 2.26 19.41 -8.28
CA ASP A 92 0.83 19.15 -8.33
C ASP A 92 0.59 18.00 -9.31
N TRP A 93 -0.30 17.09 -8.92
CA TRP A 93 -0.70 15.97 -9.75
C TRP A 93 -2.20 15.77 -9.72
N THR A 94 -2.74 15.26 -10.82
CA THR A 94 -4.14 14.84 -10.95
C THR A 94 -4.18 13.40 -11.44
N LEU A 95 -4.87 12.54 -10.72
CA LEU A 95 -5.14 11.16 -11.11
C LEU A 95 -6.61 11.06 -11.55
N THR A 96 -6.85 10.67 -12.80
CA THR A 96 -8.18 10.65 -13.43
C THR A 96 -8.58 9.21 -13.73
N GLY A 97 -9.69 8.74 -13.15
CA GLY A 97 -10.27 7.43 -13.43
C GLY A 97 -11.04 7.41 -14.76
N LYS A 98 -11.41 6.21 -15.23
CA LYS A 98 -12.08 6.00 -16.52
C LYS A 98 -13.45 6.70 -16.63
N ASP A 99 -14.13 6.92 -15.50
CA ASP A 99 -15.40 7.64 -15.42
C ASP A 99 -15.23 9.17 -15.28
N GLY A 100 -13.99 9.68 -15.35
CA GLY A 100 -13.68 11.09 -15.20
C GLY A 100 -13.60 11.57 -13.75
N ARG A 101 -13.74 10.70 -12.74
CA ARG A 101 -13.47 11.08 -11.35
C ARG A 101 -11.98 11.41 -11.19
N THR A 102 -11.69 12.53 -10.53
CA THR A 102 -10.33 13.00 -10.32
C THR A 102 -9.96 13.01 -8.85
N VAL A 103 -8.74 12.62 -8.54
CA VAL A 103 -8.08 12.86 -7.25
C VAL A 103 -6.87 13.75 -7.49
N LYS A 104 -6.60 14.70 -6.58
CA LYS A 104 -5.46 15.61 -6.68
C LYS A 104 -4.57 15.50 -5.45
N GLY A 105 -3.31 15.85 -5.61
CA GLY A 105 -2.37 16.00 -4.51
C GLY A 105 -1.07 16.64 -4.97
N ARG A 106 -0.06 16.64 -4.09
CA ARG A 106 1.19 17.33 -4.37
C ARG A 106 2.43 16.73 -3.70
N GLY A 107 2.43 16.67 -2.37
CA GLY A 107 3.63 16.46 -1.57
C GLY A 107 3.79 15.03 -1.04
N GLU A 108 2.80 14.19 -1.26
CA GLU A 108 2.65 12.87 -0.67
C GLU A 108 2.16 11.86 -1.70
N GLY A 109 2.62 10.62 -1.54
CA GLY A 109 2.04 9.47 -2.19
C GLY A 109 0.72 9.03 -1.53
N GLY A 110 0.09 8.02 -2.11
CA GLY A 110 -1.19 7.52 -1.65
C GLY A 110 -1.46 6.09 -2.08
N VAL A 111 -2.51 5.53 -1.48
CA VAL A 111 -3.12 4.27 -1.92
C VAL A 111 -4.54 4.59 -2.37
N PHE A 112 -4.93 4.00 -3.49
CA PHE A 112 -6.17 4.29 -4.21
C PHE A 112 -6.92 2.99 -4.47
N VAL A 113 -8.21 3.11 -4.69
CA VAL A 113 -9.06 2.01 -5.13
C VAL A 113 -9.94 2.46 -6.29
N CYS A 114 -10.18 1.54 -7.23
CA CYS A 114 -11.21 1.66 -8.25
C CYS A 114 -11.85 0.29 -8.52
N THR A 115 -12.97 0.29 -9.22
CA THR A 115 -13.55 -0.95 -9.78
C THR A 115 -12.59 -1.56 -10.81
N ALA A 116 -12.75 -2.85 -11.12
CA ALA A 116 -11.91 -3.56 -12.09
C ALA A 116 -11.86 -2.89 -13.48
N ASP A 117 -12.86 -2.09 -13.86
CA ASP A 117 -12.86 -1.34 -15.12
C ASP A 117 -12.51 0.16 -14.97
N GLY A 118 -11.90 0.55 -13.86
CA GLY A 118 -11.33 1.88 -13.67
C GLY A 118 -12.32 2.96 -13.23
N ARG A 119 -13.56 2.59 -12.90
CA ARG A 119 -14.56 3.53 -12.38
C ARG A 119 -14.49 3.66 -10.86
N GLU A 120 -15.11 4.70 -10.33
CA GLU A 120 -15.20 4.97 -8.89
C GLU A 120 -13.85 5.19 -8.21
N LEU A 121 -12.89 5.76 -8.93
CA LEU A 121 -11.58 6.10 -8.39
C LEU A 121 -11.70 6.97 -7.14
N ARG A 122 -11.01 6.56 -6.06
CA ARG A 122 -10.85 7.34 -4.83
C ARG A 122 -9.55 7.01 -4.12
N ARG A 123 -9.02 7.98 -3.37
CA ARG A 123 -7.91 7.77 -2.43
C ARG A 123 -8.43 7.13 -1.14
N ILE A 124 -7.75 6.08 -0.67
CA ILE A 124 -8.07 5.38 0.59
C ILE A 124 -7.06 5.70 1.70
N ALA A 125 -5.81 6.04 1.38
CA ALA A 125 -4.81 6.44 2.36
C ALA A 125 -3.82 7.44 1.74
N ARG A 126 -3.18 8.26 2.58
CA ARG A 126 -2.18 9.26 2.15
C ARG A 126 -0.95 9.25 3.07
N GLY A 127 0.04 10.08 2.74
CA GLY A 127 1.19 10.28 3.62
C GLY A 127 2.32 9.30 3.37
N PHE A 128 2.50 8.88 2.12
CA PHE A 128 3.52 7.91 1.72
C PHE A 128 4.68 8.58 0.97
N TRP A 129 5.88 8.01 1.04
CA TRP A 129 6.97 8.33 0.10
C TRP A 129 6.81 7.50 -1.17
N ASN A 130 6.88 6.17 -1.08
CA ASN A 130 6.73 5.31 -2.26
C ASN A 130 6.27 3.90 -1.88
N PRO A 131 4.95 3.65 -1.78
CA PRO A 131 4.39 2.35 -1.41
C PRO A 131 4.48 1.38 -2.59
N PHE A 132 5.70 0.91 -2.88
CA PHE A 132 6.04 0.22 -4.13
C PHE A 132 5.40 -1.17 -4.23
N GLY A 133 5.40 -1.93 -3.14
CA GLY A 133 4.73 -3.23 -3.05
C GLY A 133 3.41 -3.11 -2.30
N LEU A 134 2.34 -3.70 -2.83
CA LEU A 134 1.04 -3.82 -2.15
C LEU A 134 0.62 -5.28 -2.03
N LEU A 135 -0.04 -5.59 -0.91
CA LEU A 135 -0.67 -6.88 -0.65
C LEU A 135 -2.05 -6.62 -0.06
N VAL A 136 -3.08 -7.25 -0.63
CA VAL A 136 -4.36 -7.43 0.04
C VAL A 136 -4.54 -8.90 0.37
N ARG A 137 -4.85 -9.18 1.63
CA ARG A 137 -5.09 -10.54 2.12
C ARG A 137 -6.54 -10.98 1.84
N PRO A 138 -6.83 -12.29 1.87
CA PRO A 138 -8.20 -12.80 1.70
C PRO A 138 -9.22 -12.28 2.73
N ASP A 139 -8.78 -11.82 3.90
CA ASP A 139 -9.62 -11.21 4.94
C ASP A 139 -9.87 -9.71 4.72
N GLY A 140 -9.32 -9.14 3.65
CA GLY A 140 -9.45 -7.73 3.27
C GLY A 140 -8.41 -6.81 3.91
N GLU A 141 -7.53 -7.31 4.77
CA GLU A 141 -6.46 -6.47 5.32
C GLU A 141 -5.38 -6.16 4.28
N MET A 142 -4.93 -4.91 4.29
CA MET A 142 -4.01 -4.38 3.31
C MET A 142 -2.65 -4.08 3.96
N PHE A 143 -1.58 -4.34 3.22
CA PHE A 143 -0.21 -4.07 3.64
C PHE A 143 0.57 -3.47 2.48
N ALA A 144 1.57 -2.66 2.83
CA ALA A 144 2.52 -2.14 1.85
C ALA A 144 3.95 -2.37 2.32
N ALA A 145 4.82 -2.67 1.37
CA ALA A 145 6.25 -2.47 1.53
C ALA A 145 6.60 -1.13 0.89
N GLU A 146 6.86 -0.14 1.73
CA GLU A 146 7.16 1.21 1.31
C GLU A 146 8.66 1.46 1.33
N ASN A 147 9.15 1.99 0.22
CA ASN A 147 10.54 2.39 0.06
C ASN A 147 10.78 3.78 0.70
N ASP A 148 12.03 4.22 0.79
CA ASP A 148 12.42 5.43 1.51
C ASP A 148 13.22 6.44 0.64
N PRO A 149 13.39 7.70 1.10
CA PRO A 149 14.11 8.71 0.34
C PRO A 149 15.64 8.61 0.43
N GLY A 150 16.20 7.40 0.47
CA GLY A 150 17.63 7.15 0.35
C GLY A 150 18.30 6.76 1.67
N SER A 151 17.90 5.61 2.22
CA SER A 151 18.43 4.88 3.38
C SER A 151 18.17 5.47 4.78
N SER A 152 17.40 6.55 4.82
CA SER A 152 16.84 7.09 6.06
C SER A 152 15.59 7.89 5.71
N PRO A 153 14.64 8.11 6.63
CA PRO A 153 14.29 7.14 7.67
C PRO A 153 14.00 5.77 7.02
N PRO A 154 14.05 4.64 7.75
CA PRO A 154 14.07 3.31 7.13
C PRO A 154 12.80 3.03 6.33
N CYS A 155 12.94 2.25 5.26
CA CYS A 155 11.83 1.61 4.56
C CYS A 155 10.84 0.93 5.53
N ARG A 156 9.54 0.91 5.18
CA ARG A 156 8.46 0.55 6.11
C ARG A 156 7.66 -0.66 5.62
N LEU A 157 7.42 -1.61 6.52
CA LEU A 157 6.24 -2.49 6.44
C LEU A 157 5.06 -1.75 7.09
N LEU A 158 4.02 -1.49 6.31
CA LEU A 158 2.83 -0.76 6.73
C LEU A 158 1.61 -1.68 6.71
N ASN A 159 0.73 -1.56 7.70
CA ASN A 159 -0.66 -2.02 7.61
C ASN A 159 -1.51 -0.84 7.14
N ILE A 160 -2.13 -0.97 5.96
CA ILE A 160 -2.84 0.10 5.26
C ILE A 160 -4.27 0.16 5.76
N ILE A 161 -4.63 1.31 6.33
CA ILE A 161 -5.94 1.60 6.91
C ILE A 161 -6.62 2.67 6.07
N GLU A 162 -7.86 2.38 5.65
CA GLU A 162 -8.66 3.38 4.95
C GLU A 162 -8.94 4.60 5.83
N GLY A 163 -8.72 5.80 5.30
CA GLY A 163 -8.83 7.07 6.01
C GLY A 163 -7.54 7.53 6.70
N ALA A 164 -6.49 6.70 6.73
CA ALA A 164 -5.28 7.00 7.47
C ALA A 164 -4.29 7.89 6.71
N ASP A 165 -3.47 8.58 7.49
CA ASP A 165 -2.34 9.40 7.06
C ASP A 165 -1.06 8.77 7.62
N TYR A 166 -0.07 8.46 6.78
CA TYR A 166 1.20 7.83 7.17
C TYR A 166 2.34 8.86 7.34
N GLY A 167 1.99 10.16 7.36
CA GLY A 167 2.83 11.22 7.90
C GLY A 167 3.87 11.82 6.94
N TYR A 168 4.12 11.20 5.78
CA TYR A 168 5.05 11.76 4.80
C TYR A 168 4.43 12.90 3.99
N GLN A 169 5.15 14.03 3.88
CA GLN A 169 4.78 15.12 2.98
C GLN A 169 5.98 16.04 2.67
N ARG A 170 6.00 16.63 1.47
CA ARG A 170 6.97 17.66 1.07
C ARG A 170 6.48 19.10 1.26
N ALA A 171 5.46 19.34 2.07
CA ALA A 171 4.90 20.68 2.30
C ALA A 171 5.87 21.68 2.95
N TYR A 172 6.93 21.18 3.59
CA TYR A 172 7.90 21.99 4.34
C TYR A 172 9.18 22.31 3.55
N GLY A 173 9.20 22.02 2.24
CA GLY A 173 10.32 22.28 1.35
C GLY A 173 10.66 21.08 0.45
N GLY A 174 11.58 21.30 -0.50
CA GLY A 174 11.99 20.25 -1.45
C GLY A 174 12.86 19.14 -0.87
N ALA A 175 13.28 19.25 0.38
CA ALA A 175 14.02 18.17 1.06
C ALA A 175 13.08 17.00 1.35
N ALA A 176 13.59 15.77 1.24
CA ALA A 176 12.79 14.59 1.59
C ALA A 176 12.59 14.43 3.11
N TYR A 177 13.38 15.16 3.90
CA TYR A 177 13.39 15.12 5.35
C TYR A 177 12.97 16.47 5.91
N HIS A 178 12.09 16.44 6.91
CA HIS A 178 11.75 17.62 7.69
C HIS A 178 11.29 17.20 9.10
N PRO A 179 11.57 17.98 10.17
CA PRO A 179 11.12 17.66 11.54
C PRO A 179 9.60 17.52 11.74
N PHE A 180 8.79 17.93 10.76
CA PHE A 180 7.33 17.82 10.77
C PHE A 180 6.80 16.73 9.83
N VAL A 181 7.67 15.89 9.27
CA VAL A 181 7.31 14.65 8.59
C VAL A 181 7.20 13.55 9.65
N ALA A 182 6.03 12.95 9.78
CA ALA A 182 5.73 11.96 10.81
C ALA A 182 5.99 10.53 10.32
N TRP A 183 7.21 10.24 9.92
CA TRP A 183 7.57 8.95 9.31
C TRP A 183 7.22 7.74 10.18
N ASN A 184 7.39 7.88 11.50
CA ASN A 184 7.09 6.82 12.46
C ASN A 184 5.72 7.01 13.14
N GLY A 185 4.86 7.88 12.60
CA GLY A 185 3.55 8.18 13.20
C GLY A 185 3.63 9.13 14.40
N GLU A 186 4.64 9.99 14.48
CA GLU A 186 4.90 10.85 15.64
C GLU A 186 3.87 11.98 15.82
N LEU A 187 3.14 12.34 14.75
CA LEU A 187 2.13 13.39 14.79
C LEU A 187 0.74 12.80 15.04
N ARG A 188 -0.10 13.57 15.74
CA ARG A 188 -1.49 13.18 16.04
C ARG A 188 -2.25 12.90 14.75
N GLY A 189 -2.95 11.77 14.73
CA GLY A 189 -3.75 11.33 13.59
C GLY A 189 -2.94 10.70 12.46
N THR A 190 -1.65 10.45 12.65
CA THR A 190 -0.82 9.67 11.72
C THR A 190 -0.56 8.26 12.24
N LEU A 191 -0.43 7.30 11.33
CA LEU A 191 -0.03 5.92 11.64
C LEU A 191 1.44 5.69 11.26
N GLY A 192 2.12 4.89 12.08
CA GLY A 192 3.50 4.48 11.87
C GLY A 192 3.62 3.10 11.22
N MET A 193 4.86 2.66 11.06
CA MET A 193 5.16 1.32 10.55
C MET A 193 4.82 0.22 11.54
N VAL A 194 4.45 -0.95 11.02
CA VAL A 194 4.39 -2.21 11.78
C VAL A 194 5.82 -2.63 12.14
N HIS A 195 6.74 -2.53 11.18
CA HIS A 195 8.16 -2.78 11.37
C HIS A 195 8.98 -2.10 10.27
N ARG A 196 10.29 -1.93 10.51
CA ARG A 196 11.24 -1.55 9.46
C ARG A 196 11.38 -2.69 8.45
N SER A 197 11.23 -2.41 7.17
CA SER A 197 11.58 -3.40 6.14
C SER A 197 13.07 -3.31 5.81
N GLY A 198 13.57 -4.24 4.99
CA GLY A 198 14.87 -4.07 4.34
C GLY A 198 14.87 -2.93 3.32
N GLU A 199 16.06 -2.52 2.90
CA GLU A 199 16.34 -1.38 2.02
C GLU A 199 16.01 -1.67 0.53
N GLY A 200 15.33 -0.72 -0.11
CA GLY A 200 14.84 -0.87 -1.49
C GLY A 200 13.80 -1.99 -1.66
N PRO A 201 12.77 -2.08 -0.80
CA PRO A 201 11.73 -3.08 -0.97
C PRO A 201 10.88 -2.70 -2.17
N CYS A 202 10.44 -3.72 -2.92
CA CYS A 202 9.64 -3.53 -4.13
C CYS A 202 8.52 -4.55 -4.29
N ALA A 203 8.35 -5.45 -3.31
CA ALA A 203 7.28 -6.43 -3.31
C ALA A 203 6.93 -6.83 -1.88
N ILE A 204 5.72 -7.36 -1.72
CA ILE A 204 5.24 -7.93 -0.47
C ILE A 204 4.30 -9.08 -0.85
N VAL A 205 4.52 -10.26 -0.28
CA VAL A 205 3.66 -11.42 -0.52
C VAL A 205 3.31 -12.10 0.79
N GLN A 206 2.13 -12.71 0.85
CA GLN A 206 1.70 -13.44 2.03
C GLN A 206 2.48 -14.76 2.20
N LEU A 207 2.88 -15.07 3.43
CA LEU A 207 3.36 -16.39 3.83
C LEU A 207 2.71 -16.77 5.17
N GLY A 208 1.71 -17.65 5.12
CA GLY A 208 0.95 -18.05 6.31
C GLY A 208 0.26 -16.83 6.95
N GLY A 209 0.56 -16.58 8.23
CA GLY A 209 0.08 -15.43 9.00
C GLY A 209 0.83 -14.13 8.76
N GLY A 210 2.06 -14.21 8.26
CA GLY A 210 2.93 -13.06 8.02
C GLY A 210 3.13 -12.72 6.54
N VAL A 211 4.18 -11.95 6.27
CA VAL A 211 4.55 -11.49 4.92
C VAL A 211 6.04 -11.68 4.64
N MET A 212 6.38 -11.85 3.38
CA MET A 212 7.76 -11.84 2.90
C MET A 212 8.04 -10.59 2.07
N ILE A 213 9.21 -9.99 2.26
CA ILE A 213 9.65 -8.77 1.57
C ILE A 213 11.10 -8.98 1.09
N PRO A 214 11.38 -8.81 -0.21
CA PRO A 214 12.76 -8.75 -0.70
C PRO A 214 13.39 -7.38 -0.41
N SER A 215 14.67 -7.39 -0.07
CA SER A 215 15.52 -6.22 0.19
C SER A 215 16.61 -6.13 -0.88
N TRP A 216 16.46 -5.18 -1.79
CA TRP A 216 17.36 -5.03 -2.95
C TRP A 216 18.77 -4.63 -2.54
N SER A 217 18.91 -3.70 -1.59
CA SER A 217 20.23 -3.19 -1.17
C SER A 217 20.94 -4.14 -0.18
N GLU A 218 20.20 -4.93 0.59
CA GLU A 218 20.79 -5.82 1.59
C GLU A 218 20.95 -7.27 1.11
N HIS A 219 20.55 -7.54 -0.14
CA HIS A 219 20.73 -8.84 -0.78
C HIS A 219 20.00 -9.96 -0.04
N ARG A 220 18.76 -9.70 0.40
CA ARG A 220 18.05 -10.57 1.34
C ARG A 220 16.57 -10.70 1.02
N ILE A 221 15.98 -11.82 1.41
CA ILE A 221 14.52 -11.98 1.56
C ILE A 221 14.25 -12.21 3.04
N ASP A 222 13.35 -11.40 3.59
CA ASP A 222 12.96 -11.45 4.99
C ASP A 222 11.51 -11.87 5.15
N TYR A 223 11.21 -12.56 6.24
CA TYR A 223 9.87 -12.87 6.69
C TYR A 223 9.52 -12.06 7.94
N TYR A 224 8.27 -11.62 7.99
CA TYR A 224 7.71 -10.77 9.02
C TYR A 224 6.41 -11.43 9.54
N PRO A 225 6.46 -12.21 10.63
CA PRO A 225 5.23 -12.70 11.26
C PRO A 225 4.41 -11.53 11.81
N LEU A 226 3.10 -11.57 11.59
CA LEU A 226 2.20 -10.48 11.97
C LEU A 226 1.47 -10.86 13.25
N HIS A 227 1.84 -10.20 14.35
CA HIS A 227 1.25 -10.38 15.67
C HIS A 227 0.35 -9.20 16.02
N ARG A 228 -0.87 -9.47 16.46
CA ARG A 228 -1.79 -8.41 16.90
C ARG A 228 -1.23 -7.71 18.14
N GLN A 229 -1.16 -6.40 18.07
CA GLN A 229 -0.81 -5.56 19.21
C GLN A 229 -1.76 -4.36 19.23
N GLY A 230 -2.62 -4.31 20.26
CA GLY A 230 -3.75 -3.41 20.25
C GLY A 230 -4.65 -3.66 19.03
N ALA A 231 -5.10 -2.59 18.40
CA ALA A 231 -5.92 -2.60 17.19
C ALA A 231 -5.13 -2.76 15.88
N GLY A 232 -3.80 -2.82 15.96
CA GLY A 232 -2.91 -2.97 14.82
C GLY A 232 -2.04 -4.22 14.92
N TYR A 233 -0.81 -4.07 14.43
CA TYR A 233 0.17 -5.15 14.36
C TYR A 233 1.54 -4.71 14.86
N THR A 234 2.28 -5.70 15.33
CA THR A 234 3.73 -5.67 15.48
C THR A 234 4.34 -6.86 14.75
N SER A 235 5.64 -6.81 14.51
CA SER A 235 6.38 -7.87 13.82
C SER A 235 7.82 -7.87 14.30
N GLU A 236 8.54 -8.93 13.96
CA GLU A 236 10.00 -8.97 13.96
C GLU A 236 10.51 -9.30 12.55
N GLN A 237 11.82 -9.17 12.32
CA GLN A 237 12.45 -9.55 11.06
C GLN A 237 13.11 -10.94 11.20
N ILE A 238 12.75 -11.88 10.32
CA ILE A 238 13.35 -13.20 10.22
C ILE A 238 14.03 -13.33 8.84
N PRO A 239 15.37 -13.23 8.76
CA PRO A 239 16.12 -13.45 7.52
C PRO A 239 15.91 -14.87 6.99
N LEU A 240 15.37 -15.02 5.78
CA LEU A 240 15.18 -16.33 5.16
C LEU A 240 16.33 -16.71 4.24
N LEU A 241 16.74 -15.76 3.40
CA LEU A 241 17.77 -15.98 2.40
C LEU A 241 18.64 -14.74 2.29
N ARG A 242 19.95 -14.91 2.34
CA ARG A 242 20.93 -13.86 2.08
C ARG A 242 21.86 -14.30 0.95
N GLY A 243 21.93 -13.47 -0.09
CA GLY A 243 22.84 -13.69 -1.21
C GLY A 243 24.15 -12.93 -1.08
N SER A 244 24.96 -13.03 -2.13
CA SER A 244 26.19 -12.23 -2.30
C SER A 244 25.88 -10.83 -2.84
N ASP A 245 26.91 -10.03 -3.11
CA ASP A 245 26.79 -8.72 -3.77
C ASP A 245 26.15 -8.76 -5.15
N PHE A 246 26.05 -9.96 -5.72
CA PHE A 246 25.40 -10.21 -6.98
C PHE A 246 23.95 -10.64 -6.83
N PHE A 247 23.32 -10.56 -5.66
CA PHE A 247 21.92 -10.95 -5.44
C PHE A 247 21.13 -9.76 -4.96
N ARG A 248 20.24 -9.24 -5.80
CA ARG A 248 19.44 -8.05 -5.58
C ARG A 248 17.99 -8.40 -5.88
N PRO A 249 17.34 -9.15 -4.96
CA PRO A 249 16.01 -9.68 -5.19
C PRO A 249 15.01 -8.53 -5.33
N VAL A 250 14.16 -8.65 -6.34
CA VAL A 250 13.07 -7.72 -6.61
C VAL A 250 11.88 -8.49 -7.14
N CYS A 251 10.66 -7.98 -6.96
CA CYS A 251 9.39 -8.58 -7.42
C CYS A 251 9.22 -10.06 -7.03
N MET A 252 8.16 -10.39 -6.31
CA MET A 252 7.92 -11.77 -5.89
C MET A 252 6.46 -12.13 -6.06
N ALA A 253 6.20 -13.35 -6.50
CA ALA A 253 4.84 -13.85 -6.69
C ALA A 253 4.72 -15.32 -6.24
N PRO A 254 3.60 -15.72 -5.61
CA PRO A 254 3.31 -17.12 -5.38
C PRO A 254 3.01 -17.84 -6.70
N GLY A 255 3.58 -19.03 -6.87
CA GLY A 255 3.30 -19.92 -7.97
C GLY A 255 2.14 -20.90 -7.68
N PRO A 256 1.52 -21.48 -8.71
CA PRO A 256 0.45 -22.47 -8.54
C PRO A 256 0.94 -23.79 -7.94
N ASP A 257 2.25 -24.02 -7.92
CA ASP A 257 2.93 -25.17 -7.32
C ASP A 257 3.25 -24.97 -5.83
N GLY A 258 2.82 -23.85 -5.23
CA GLY A 258 3.09 -23.51 -3.83
C GLY A 258 4.49 -22.97 -3.55
N ALA A 259 5.33 -22.85 -4.59
CA ALA A 259 6.61 -22.15 -4.53
C ALA A 259 6.41 -20.63 -4.67
N PHE A 260 7.46 -19.87 -4.39
CA PHE A 260 7.54 -18.45 -4.72
C PHE A 260 8.54 -18.24 -5.86
N TYR A 261 8.20 -17.36 -6.80
CA TYR A 261 9.07 -16.97 -7.88
C TYR A 261 9.47 -15.52 -7.67
N LEU A 262 10.76 -15.22 -7.79
CA LEU A 262 11.24 -13.86 -7.69
C LEU A 262 12.26 -13.53 -8.76
N THR A 263 12.33 -12.24 -9.09
CA THR A 263 13.35 -11.73 -9.99
C THR A 263 14.51 -11.11 -9.22
N ASP A 264 15.60 -10.83 -9.90
CA ASP A 264 16.83 -10.36 -9.28
C ASP A 264 17.66 -9.57 -10.27
N TRP A 265 18.03 -8.36 -9.88
CA TRP A 265 18.80 -7.43 -10.71
C TRP A 265 20.26 -7.82 -10.88
N VAL A 266 20.80 -8.62 -9.96
CA VAL A 266 22.22 -8.98 -9.89
C VAL A 266 23.14 -7.83 -9.54
N PHE A 267 23.09 -6.70 -10.25
CA PHE A 267 23.95 -5.53 -10.02
C PHE A 267 23.14 -4.32 -9.56
N SER A 268 23.78 -3.38 -8.87
CA SER A 268 23.15 -2.12 -8.46
C SER A 268 22.95 -1.13 -9.62
N SER A 269 23.28 -1.54 -10.85
CA SER A 269 23.22 -0.72 -12.04
C SER A 269 21.77 -0.56 -12.52
N TYR A 270 21.29 0.68 -12.51
CA TYR A 270 19.99 1.04 -13.09
C TYR A 270 19.90 0.82 -14.62
N PRO A 271 20.96 1.07 -15.42
CA PRO A 271 20.94 0.69 -16.83
C PRO A 271 20.71 -0.82 -17.03
N ILE A 272 19.80 -1.16 -17.94
CA ILE A 272 19.49 -2.56 -18.30
C ILE A 272 20.76 -3.22 -18.84
N HIS A 273 21.21 -4.26 -18.15
CA HIS A 273 22.46 -4.97 -18.45
C HIS A 273 22.24 -6.42 -18.91
N GLY A 274 21.00 -6.89 -18.99
CA GLY A 274 20.66 -8.22 -19.53
C GLY A 274 21.15 -9.42 -18.69
N ARG A 275 21.41 -9.21 -17.39
CA ARG A 275 21.90 -10.27 -16.48
C ARG A 275 20.89 -10.63 -15.39
N GLY A 276 19.66 -10.13 -15.48
CA GLY A 276 18.62 -10.42 -14.50
C GLY A 276 18.37 -11.92 -14.38
N ARG A 277 17.96 -12.36 -13.20
CA ARG A 277 17.72 -13.78 -12.89
C ARG A 277 16.30 -14.02 -12.42
N LEU A 278 15.80 -15.22 -12.67
CA LEU A 278 14.56 -15.74 -12.10
C LEU A 278 14.94 -16.86 -11.13
N TRP A 279 14.41 -16.77 -9.91
CA TRP A 279 14.60 -17.76 -8.86
C TRP A 279 13.28 -18.45 -8.54
N LYS A 280 13.38 -19.72 -8.17
CA LYS A 280 12.30 -20.48 -7.52
C LYS A 280 12.70 -20.71 -6.07
N LEU A 281 11.85 -20.28 -5.14
CA LEU A 281 11.98 -20.48 -3.70
C LEU A 281 10.93 -21.48 -3.24
N GLU A 282 11.39 -22.63 -2.78
CA GLU A 282 10.56 -23.67 -2.17
C GLU A 282 10.80 -23.70 -0.67
N ILE A 283 9.72 -23.87 0.10
CA ILE A 283 9.76 -23.92 1.56
C ILE A 283 9.26 -25.30 1.97
N ASP A 284 10.12 -26.07 2.66
CA ASP A 284 9.70 -27.28 3.34
C ASP A 284 8.84 -26.90 4.56
N ARG A 285 7.52 -27.10 4.43
CA ARG A 285 6.52 -26.77 5.46
C ARG A 285 6.66 -27.66 6.70
N ASP A 286 7.19 -28.87 6.57
CA ASP A 286 7.37 -29.77 7.70
C ASP A 286 8.54 -29.31 8.56
N ALA A 287 9.58 -28.75 7.95
CA ALA A 287 10.75 -28.19 8.64
C ALA A 287 10.54 -26.74 9.14
N ALA A 288 9.72 -25.93 8.44
CA ALA A 288 9.58 -24.50 8.70
C ALA A 288 8.66 -24.15 9.89
N LYS A 289 9.03 -24.57 11.10
CA LYS A 289 8.27 -24.31 12.35
C LYS A 289 8.21 -22.84 12.80
N TRP A 290 9.00 -21.97 12.16
CA TRP A 290 9.01 -20.52 12.39
C TRP A 290 7.91 -19.79 11.61
N ILE A 291 7.25 -20.46 10.66
CA ILE A 291 6.15 -19.85 9.91
C ILE A 291 4.93 -19.82 10.82
N GLN A 292 4.38 -18.63 11.00
CA GLN A 292 3.05 -18.45 11.57
C GLN A 292 2.04 -19.07 10.61
N GLU A 293 1.28 -20.07 11.04
CA GLU A 293 0.42 -20.86 10.14
C GLU A 293 -0.62 -20.01 9.40
N GLY A 294 -1.25 -19.06 10.10
CA GLY A 294 -2.30 -18.23 9.55
C GLY A 294 -2.47 -16.90 10.30
N PRO A 295 -3.30 -15.99 9.77
CA PRO A 295 -3.59 -14.71 10.42
C PRO A 295 -4.08 -14.93 11.85
N GLU A 296 -3.60 -14.11 12.78
CA GLU A 296 -4.18 -14.06 14.12
C GLU A 296 -5.62 -13.48 14.06
N PRO A 297 -6.55 -14.03 14.86
CA PRO A 297 -7.90 -13.48 14.96
C PRO A 297 -7.87 -12.04 15.49
N MET A 298 -8.91 -11.26 15.19
CA MET A 298 -9.07 -9.95 15.82
C MET A 298 -9.20 -10.10 17.34
N ASN A 299 -8.40 -9.34 18.09
CA ASN A 299 -8.60 -9.17 19.52
C ASN A 299 -9.69 -8.10 19.78
N GLU A 300 -9.96 -7.79 21.05
CA GLU A 300 -10.99 -6.82 21.43
C GLU A 300 -10.73 -5.42 20.85
N ALA A 301 -9.48 -4.94 20.89
CA ALA A 301 -9.12 -3.62 20.37
C ALA A 301 -9.26 -3.53 18.84
N ALA A 302 -8.81 -4.55 18.10
CA ALA A 302 -8.95 -4.63 16.65
C ALA A 302 -10.43 -4.73 16.22
N THR A 303 -11.23 -5.49 16.98
CA THR A 303 -12.68 -5.60 16.75
C THR A 303 -13.35 -4.24 16.95
N LEU A 304 -13.06 -3.56 18.07
CA LEU A 304 -13.58 -2.22 18.34
C LEU A 304 -13.14 -1.21 17.27
N ALA A 305 -11.88 -1.22 16.86
CA ALA A 305 -11.39 -0.33 15.80
C ALA A 305 -12.12 -0.57 14.46
N LYS A 306 -12.41 -1.82 14.11
CA LYS A 306 -13.21 -2.16 12.91
C LYS A 306 -14.65 -1.65 13.02
N GLU A 307 -15.31 -1.84 14.17
CA GLU A 307 -16.66 -1.32 14.42
C GLU A 307 -16.71 0.21 14.37
N LEU A 308 -15.70 0.86 14.96
CA LEU A 308 -15.54 2.30 14.92
C LEU A 308 -15.41 2.80 13.48
N ARG A 309 -14.51 2.22 12.67
CA ARG A 309 -14.29 2.61 11.26
C ARG A 309 -15.49 2.35 10.35
N SER A 310 -16.21 1.25 10.55
CA SER A 310 -17.41 0.92 9.77
C SER A 310 -18.64 1.73 10.18
N GLY A 311 -18.59 2.43 11.31
CA GLY A 311 -19.73 3.20 11.82
C GLY A 311 -20.79 2.37 12.53
N ASN A 312 -20.48 1.11 12.84
CA ASN A 312 -21.36 0.19 13.55
C ASN A 312 -21.20 0.26 15.08
N SER A 313 -20.23 1.01 15.59
CA SER A 313 -20.02 1.18 17.03
C SER A 313 -21.05 2.10 17.69
N ALA A 314 -21.49 1.73 18.89
CA ALA A 314 -22.35 2.53 19.76
C ALA A 314 -21.58 3.51 20.68
N ALA A 315 -20.27 3.70 20.48
CA ALA A 315 -19.44 4.56 21.32
C ALA A 315 -19.94 6.02 21.35
N THR A 316 -20.02 6.62 22.53
CA THR A 316 -20.35 8.04 22.73
C THR A 316 -19.20 8.95 22.32
N ASP A 317 -19.46 10.24 22.07
CA ASP A 317 -18.39 11.22 21.74
C ASP A 317 -17.29 11.26 22.80
N SER A 318 -17.68 11.18 24.08
CA SER A 318 -16.73 11.13 25.21
C SER A 318 -15.78 9.93 25.09
N GLN A 319 -16.31 8.74 24.80
CA GLN A 319 -15.49 7.54 24.59
C GLN A 319 -14.60 7.66 23.35
N LEU A 320 -15.11 8.25 22.25
CA LEU A 320 -14.30 8.47 21.06
C LEU A 320 -13.12 9.41 21.33
N PHE A 321 -13.33 10.49 22.08
CA PHE A 321 -12.23 11.37 22.48
C PHE A 321 -11.24 10.69 23.44
N GLU A 322 -11.72 9.83 24.34
CA GLU A 322 -10.86 9.01 25.20
C GLU A 322 -9.98 8.07 24.37
N TYR A 323 -10.56 7.32 23.43
CA TYR A 323 -9.83 6.43 22.53
C TYR A 323 -8.84 7.19 21.65
N SER A 324 -9.21 8.38 21.15
CA SER A 324 -8.34 9.23 20.35
C SER A 324 -7.07 9.66 21.11
N LYS A 325 -7.15 9.79 22.44
CA LYS A 325 -6.03 10.15 23.33
C LYS A 325 -5.24 8.95 23.83
N GLY A 326 -5.70 7.73 23.54
CA GLY A 326 -5.12 6.49 24.03
C GLY A 326 -3.73 6.20 23.46
N GLY A 327 -3.05 5.20 24.04
CA GLY A 327 -1.71 4.77 23.62
C GLY A 327 -1.69 3.82 22.42
N ASP A 328 -2.84 3.32 21.97
CA ASP A 328 -2.97 2.48 20.78
C ASP A 328 -3.23 3.36 19.55
N PRO A 329 -2.23 3.51 18.64
CA PRO A 329 -2.36 4.41 17.50
C PRO A 329 -3.44 3.98 16.52
N TYR A 330 -3.69 2.68 16.37
CA TYR A 330 -4.71 2.16 15.44
C TYR A 330 -6.12 2.34 16.00
N LEU A 331 -6.30 2.21 17.31
CA LEU A 331 -7.59 2.50 17.95
C LEU A 331 -7.86 4.01 17.98
N SER A 332 -6.83 4.83 18.24
CA SER A 332 -6.90 6.29 18.15
C SER A 332 -7.32 6.73 16.74
N ASP A 333 -6.66 6.20 15.71
CA ASP A 333 -7.02 6.40 14.30
C ASP A 333 -8.47 6.02 13.98
N ALA A 334 -8.94 4.87 14.48
CA ALA A 334 -10.32 4.43 14.30
C ALA A 334 -11.33 5.37 14.98
N ALA A 335 -11.01 5.85 16.18
CA ALA A 335 -11.85 6.79 16.91
C ALA A 335 -11.91 8.16 16.21
N LEU A 336 -10.78 8.64 15.67
CA LEU A 336 -10.73 9.85 14.85
C LEU A 336 -11.56 9.72 13.58
N THR A 337 -11.57 8.55 12.96
CA THR A 337 -12.41 8.27 11.80
C THR A 337 -13.90 8.32 12.15
N ALA A 338 -14.29 7.77 13.31
CA ALA A 338 -15.65 7.87 13.81
C ALA A 338 -16.04 9.32 14.17
N LEU A 339 -15.14 10.08 14.80
CA LEU A 339 -15.33 11.51 15.09
C LEU A 339 -15.44 12.34 13.81
N ALA A 340 -14.64 12.07 12.78
CA ALA A 340 -14.69 12.79 11.50
C ALA A 340 -16.07 12.69 10.86
N ARG A 341 -16.70 11.51 10.89
CA ARG A 341 -18.08 11.33 10.41
C ARG A 341 -19.09 12.19 11.18
N ARG A 342 -18.94 12.32 12.50
CA ARG A 342 -19.80 13.19 13.33
C ARG A 342 -19.48 14.68 13.09
N GLY A 343 -18.21 14.97 12.87
CA GLY A 343 -17.67 16.32 12.72
C GLY A 343 -18.06 17.03 11.44
N GLN A 344 -18.60 16.34 10.44
CA GLN A 344 -19.23 16.96 9.28
C GLN A 344 -20.36 17.93 9.66
N SER A 345 -20.94 17.77 10.85
CA SER A 345 -21.99 18.64 11.40
C SER A 345 -21.50 19.69 12.41
N TRP A 346 -20.21 19.69 12.77
CA TRP A 346 -19.67 20.60 13.77
C TRP A 346 -19.59 22.03 13.25
N THR A 347 -19.87 22.99 14.14
CA THR A 347 -19.72 24.43 13.91
C THR A 347 -18.63 24.98 14.82
N PRO A 348 -18.09 26.20 14.53
CA PRO A 348 -17.19 26.87 15.47
C PRO A 348 -17.76 26.98 16.89
N GLU A 349 -19.08 27.16 17.03
CA GLU A 349 -19.78 27.21 18.32
C GLU A 349 -19.76 25.85 19.01
N SER A 350 -20.12 24.76 18.33
CA SER A 350 -20.12 23.42 18.95
C SER A 350 -18.72 22.98 19.37
N LEU A 351 -17.67 23.42 18.64
CA LEU A 351 -16.28 23.17 19.02
C LEU A 351 -15.83 23.98 20.24
N ARG A 352 -16.44 25.13 20.52
CA ARG A 352 -16.12 25.93 21.73
C ARG A 352 -16.65 25.26 23.00
N ASP A 353 -17.75 24.52 22.89
CA ASP A 353 -18.36 23.80 24.02
C ASP A 353 -17.53 22.57 24.46
N LEU A 354 -16.64 22.08 23.59
CA LEU A 354 -15.69 21.01 23.92
C LEU A 354 -14.60 21.49 24.90
N SER A 355 -14.09 20.57 25.70
CA SER A 355 -12.89 20.81 26.51
C SER A 355 -11.70 21.17 25.61
N ASP A 356 -10.71 21.91 26.11
CA ASP A 356 -9.55 22.31 25.31
C ASP A 356 -8.81 21.09 24.72
N GLY A 357 -8.73 19.99 25.48
CA GLY A 357 -8.14 18.74 25.01
C GLY A 357 -8.94 18.08 23.90
N ASP A 358 -10.28 18.04 24.02
CA ASP A 358 -11.16 17.48 22.98
C ASP A 358 -11.17 18.33 21.72
N ARG A 359 -11.11 19.66 21.86
CA ARG A 359 -11.08 20.59 20.74
C ARG A 359 -9.87 20.35 19.84
N VAL A 360 -8.71 20.02 20.40
CA VAL A 360 -7.52 19.66 19.60
C VAL A 360 -7.77 18.39 18.78
N TRP A 361 -8.31 17.34 19.39
CA TRP A 361 -8.57 16.08 18.69
C TRP A 361 -9.74 16.18 17.71
N ALA A 362 -10.72 17.04 17.97
CA ALA A 362 -11.77 17.37 17.02
C ALA A 362 -11.17 17.97 15.74
N LEU A 363 -10.23 18.91 15.85
CA LEU A 363 -9.52 19.47 14.70
C LEU A 363 -8.69 18.41 13.96
N VAL A 364 -8.04 17.49 14.68
CA VAL A 364 -7.31 16.36 14.07
C VAL A 364 -8.27 15.44 13.30
N ALA A 365 -9.44 15.13 13.86
CA ALA A 365 -10.47 14.31 13.19
C ALA A 365 -11.00 15.00 11.92
N LEU A 366 -11.20 16.31 11.94
CA LEU A 366 -11.69 17.05 10.76
C LEU A 366 -10.77 16.94 9.53
N ARG A 367 -9.46 16.74 9.72
CA ARG A 367 -8.50 16.49 8.62
C ARG A 367 -8.78 15.19 7.84
N ARG A 368 -9.67 14.33 8.34
CA ARG A 368 -10.06 13.05 7.71
C ARG A 368 -11.38 13.10 6.96
N VAL A 369 -12.12 14.20 7.07
CA VAL A 369 -13.44 14.34 6.41
C VAL A 369 -13.31 14.27 4.89
N ASP A 370 -12.29 14.92 4.35
CA ASP A 370 -11.93 14.85 2.94
C ASP A 370 -10.44 14.59 2.83
N LEU A 371 -10.08 13.36 2.44
CA LEU A 371 -8.67 13.02 2.22
C LEU A 371 -8.06 13.86 1.09
N ASN A 372 -8.85 14.40 0.17
CA ASN A 372 -8.39 15.23 -0.95
C ASN A 372 -8.21 16.71 -0.59
N ASP A 373 -8.64 17.14 0.60
CA ASP A 373 -8.34 18.48 1.08
C ASP A 373 -6.83 18.57 1.36
N PRO A 374 -6.12 19.55 0.75
CA PRO A 374 -4.70 19.77 1.02
C PRO A 374 -4.39 20.27 2.44
N LYS A 375 -5.40 20.68 3.22
CA LYS A 375 -5.26 21.09 4.63
C LYS A 375 -5.23 19.88 5.58
#